data_AF-X1KFJ3-F1
#
_entry.id   AF-X1KFJ3-F1
#
_cell.length_a   1.000
_cell.length_b   1.000
_cell.length_c   1.000
_cell.angle_alpha   90.00
_cell.angle_beta   90.00
_cell.angle_gamma   90.00
#
_symmetry.space_group_name_H-M   'P 1'
#
loop_
_entity.id
_entity.type
_entity.pdbx_description
1 polymer ?
#
loop_
_entity_poly.entity_id
_entity_poly.type
_entity_poly.pdbx_seq_one_letter_code
_entity_poly.pdbx_strand_id
1 'polypeptide(L)'
;EIRQIMKNVGLDESQIDLLFITLYKPYDESMCRDLYLRGILNKPSLFHRLRQLGYTDTRIEEMIQTYPAIPGPGDLFRLVAKEAFEPDIVKYYGYDEEFPAEQVKWLKAQGITEDWARKYWYAHWEPPSIQAGYEMLHRGVIDARELFDLYRTVEIPPFWRDKLTKIAYNPFTRVDVRRMHKAGVLSEAELLRAYMDVGYDAEKAGKMTEFTI
;
A
#
# COMPACT_ATOMS: atom_id res chain seq x y z
N GLU A 1 3.92 49.81 33.18
CA GLU A 1 5.22 49.81 33.89
C GLU A 1 6.40 49.82 32.92
N ILE A 2 6.61 48.78 32.09
CA ILE A 2 7.73 48.69 31.13
C ILE A 2 7.83 49.91 30.18
N ARG A 3 6.71 50.39 29.62
CA ARG A 3 6.70 51.61 28.78
C ARG A 3 7.26 52.84 29.50
N GLN A 4 6.96 53.01 30.79
CA GLN A 4 7.45 54.15 31.56
C GLN A 4 8.95 54.04 31.83
N ILE A 5 9.45 52.83 32.09
CA ILE A 5 10.89 52.56 32.23
C ILE A 5 11.61 52.87 30.92
N MET A 6 11.06 52.45 29.78
CA MET A 6 11.61 52.72 28.45
C MET A 6 11.65 54.23 28.12
N LYS A 7 10.61 54.98 28.49
CA LYS A 7 10.62 56.45 28.38
C LYS A 7 11.70 57.10 29.25
N ASN A 8 11.87 56.61 30.47
CA ASN A 8 12.87 57.14 31.41
C ASN A 8 14.32 56.92 30.94
N VAL A 9 14.58 55.94 30.06
CA VAL A 9 15.88 55.72 29.41
C VAL A 9 16.02 56.41 28.05
N GLY A 10 15.06 57.27 27.69
CA GLY A 10 15.16 58.14 26.52
C GLY A 10 14.55 57.61 25.23
N LEU A 11 13.79 56.50 25.28
CA LEU A 11 13.06 56.01 24.10
C LEU A 11 11.77 56.81 23.90
N ASP A 12 11.52 57.25 22.67
CA ASP A 12 10.23 57.83 22.29
C ASP A 12 9.16 56.74 22.07
N GLU A 13 7.89 57.13 21.97
CA GLU A 13 6.78 56.17 21.80
C GLU A 13 6.93 55.30 20.54
N SER A 14 7.47 55.85 19.44
CA SER A 14 7.65 55.10 18.19
C SER A 14 8.71 54.01 18.32
N GLN A 15 9.80 54.29 19.05
CA GLN A 15 10.86 53.34 19.35
C GLN A 15 10.37 52.26 20.31
N ILE A 16 9.56 52.64 21.30
CA ILE A 16 8.91 51.70 22.23
C ILE A 16 7.97 50.76 21.48
N ASP A 17 7.14 51.29 20.58
CA ASP A 17 6.23 50.48 19.76
C ASP A 17 7.00 49.51 18.85
N LEU A 18 8.08 49.97 18.20
CA LEU A 18 8.98 49.12 17.42
C LEU A 18 9.58 47.99 18.27
N LEU A 19 10.04 48.27 19.49
CA LEU A 19 10.56 47.27 20.41
C LEU A 19 9.49 46.22 20.76
N PHE A 20 8.26 46.63 21.07
CA PHE A 20 7.18 45.68 21.34
C PHE A 20 6.81 44.85 20.11
N ILE A 21 6.88 45.43 18.91
CA ILE A 21 6.69 44.69 17.65
C ILE A 21 7.79 43.64 17.48
N THR A 22 9.05 43.95 17.79
CA THR A 22 10.15 42.96 17.73
C THR A 22 10.03 41.83 18.75
N LEU A 23 9.32 42.06 19.86
CA LEU A 23 9.04 41.06 20.88
C LEU A 23 7.83 40.18 20.56
N TYR A 24 7.04 40.55 19.55
CA TYR A 24 5.93 39.72 19.09
C TYR A 24 6.47 38.43 18.50
N LYS A 25 6.08 37.29 19.08
CA LYS A 25 6.48 35.97 18.57
C LYS A 25 5.45 35.49 17.55
N PRO A 26 5.74 35.54 16.23
CA PRO A 26 4.87 34.95 15.24
C PRO A 26 4.86 33.42 15.35
N TYR A 27 3.83 32.78 14.79
CA TYR A 27 3.87 31.35 14.52
C TYR A 27 4.94 31.04 13.49
N ASP A 28 5.65 29.92 13.61
CA ASP A 28 6.49 29.42 12.54
C ASP A 28 5.66 28.88 11.36
N GLU A 29 6.34 28.55 10.25
CA GLU A 29 5.72 28.02 9.03
C GLU A 29 4.95 26.72 9.27
N SER A 30 5.50 25.82 10.10
CA SER A 30 4.92 24.51 10.39
C SER A 30 3.60 24.67 11.16
N MET A 31 3.57 25.55 12.15
CA MET A 31 2.37 25.89 12.89
C MET A 31 1.33 26.56 11.98
N CYS A 32 1.74 27.47 11.10
CA CYS A 32 0.82 28.08 10.13
C CYS A 32 0.18 27.04 9.20
N ARG A 33 0.97 26.09 8.69
CA ARG A 33 0.49 24.95 7.90
C ARG A 33 -0.51 24.10 8.68
N ASP A 34 -0.16 23.68 9.91
CA ASP A 34 -1.02 22.85 10.75
C ASP A 34 -2.37 23.52 11.04
N LEU A 35 -2.35 24.80 11.42
CA LEU A 35 -3.56 25.58 11.68
C LEU A 35 -4.44 25.71 10.43
N TYR A 36 -3.83 25.86 9.26
CA TYR A 36 -4.55 25.90 7.98
C TYR A 36 -5.16 24.55 7.60
N LEU A 37 -4.37 23.47 7.64
CA LEU A 37 -4.84 22.11 7.33
C LEU A 37 -5.94 21.64 8.29
N ARG A 38 -5.92 22.10 9.55
CA ARG A 38 -6.95 21.81 10.56
C ARG A 38 -8.16 22.74 10.48
N GLY A 39 -8.22 23.65 9.51
CA GLY A 39 -9.35 24.56 9.29
C GLY A 39 -9.47 25.68 10.32
N ILE A 40 -8.45 25.89 11.16
CA ILE A 40 -8.42 26.98 12.16
C ILE A 40 -8.10 28.31 11.47
N LEU A 41 -7.24 28.29 10.43
CA LEU A 41 -7.01 29.43 9.56
C LEU A 41 -7.70 29.23 8.21
N ASN A 42 -8.36 30.28 7.71
CA ASN A 42 -8.71 30.39 6.30
C ASN A 42 -7.54 30.99 5.49
N LYS A 43 -7.65 31.00 4.15
CA LYS A 43 -6.56 31.48 3.27
C LYS A 43 -6.16 32.94 3.56
N PRO A 44 -7.07 33.92 3.70
CA PRO A 44 -6.69 35.29 4.08
C PRO A 44 -5.92 35.37 5.42
N SER A 45 -6.37 34.64 6.44
CA SER A 45 -5.71 34.61 7.75
C SER A 45 -4.34 33.93 7.68
N LEU A 46 -4.20 32.86 6.89
CA LEU A 46 -2.91 32.23 6.61
C LEU A 46 -1.93 33.22 5.96
N PHE A 47 -2.37 33.94 4.93
CA PHE A 47 -1.54 34.97 4.28
C PHE A 47 -1.10 36.05 5.25
N HIS A 48 -2.02 36.52 6.11
CA HIS A 48 -1.67 37.48 7.15
C HIS A 48 -0.57 36.94 8.07
N ARG A 49 -0.67 35.70 8.57
CA ARG A 49 0.35 35.09 9.44
C ARG A 49 1.69 34.93 8.74
N LEU A 50 1.71 34.48 7.50
CA LEU A 50 2.95 34.25 6.76
C LEU A 50 3.63 35.55 6.30
N ARG A 51 2.87 36.62 6.05
CA ARG A 51 3.45 37.96 5.83
C ARG A 51 4.16 38.48 7.08
N GLN A 52 3.67 38.15 8.29
CA GLN A 52 4.37 38.48 9.53
C GLN A 52 5.74 37.79 9.66
N LEU A 53 5.95 36.69 8.93
CA LEU A 53 7.25 36.02 8.78
C LEU A 53 8.12 36.58 7.64
N GLY A 54 7.61 37.57 6.89
CA GLY A 54 8.34 38.21 5.79
C GLY A 54 8.14 37.56 4.42
N TYR A 55 7.20 36.63 4.25
CA TYR A 55 6.88 36.08 2.93
C TYR A 55 6.06 37.05 2.08
N THR A 56 6.37 37.08 0.78
CA THR A 56 5.53 37.72 -0.23
C THR A 56 4.35 36.81 -0.60
N ASP A 57 3.27 37.38 -1.12
CA ASP A 57 2.10 36.63 -1.55
C ASP A 57 2.44 35.51 -2.55
N THR A 58 3.36 35.78 -3.48
CA THR A 58 3.87 34.78 -4.43
C THR A 58 4.48 33.57 -3.72
N ARG A 59 5.36 33.80 -2.75
CA ARG A 59 6.01 32.71 -1.98
C ARG A 59 5.02 31.94 -1.12
N ILE A 60 3.98 32.62 -0.62
CA ILE A 60 2.92 31.98 0.15
C ILE A 60 2.12 31.03 -0.75
N GLU A 61 1.75 31.44 -1.97
CA GLU A 61 1.07 30.56 -2.94
C GLU A 61 1.93 29.36 -3.32
N GLU A 62 3.24 29.54 -3.52
CA GLU A 62 4.19 28.43 -3.76
C GLU A 62 4.25 27.47 -2.57
N MET A 63 4.34 28.01 -1.34
CA MET A 63 4.42 27.19 -0.13
C MET A 63 3.14 26.39 0.13
N ILE A 64 1.95 26.96 -0.13
CA ILE A 64 0.67 26.24 0.03
C ILE A 64 0.61 24.98 -0.84
N GLN A 65 1.26 24.98 -2.02
CA GLN A 65 1.32 23.80 -2.89
C GLN A 65 2.08 22.62 -2.26
N THR A 66 2.91 22.87 -1.24
CA THR A 66 3.64 21.83 -0.49
C THR A 66 2.84 21.23 0.66
N TYR A 67 1.68 21.79 1.00
CA TYR A 67 0.91 21.36 2.16
C TYR A 67 0.25 19.99 2.00
N PRO A 68 -0.34 19.64 0.83
CA PRO A 68 -0.76 18.28 0.55
C PRO A 68 0.44 17.34 0.66
N ALA A 69 0.33 16.36 1.54
CA ALA A 69 1.33 15.32 1.71
C ALA A 69 1.31 14.39 0.49
N ILE A 70 2.49 14.03 0.03
CA ILE A 70 2.71 12.99 -0.98
C ILE A 70 3.24 11.76 -0.23
N PRO A 71 2.68 10.55 -0.46
CA PRO A 71 3.24 9.32 0.08
C PRO A 71 4.73 9.19 -0.22
N GLY A 72 5.49 8.66 0.74
CA GLY A 72 6.90 8.40 0.53
C GLY A 72 7.14 7.33 -0.55
N PRO A 73 8.36 7.21 -1.10
CA PRO A 73 8.65 6.24 -2.15
C PRO A 73 8.25 4.79 -1.81
N GLY A 74 8.48 4.36 -0.58
CA GLY A 74 8.09 3.01 -0.12
C GLY A 74 6.59 2.77 -0.15
N ASP A 75 5.80 3.77 0.28
CA ASP A 75 4.34 3.69 0.20
C ASP A 75 3.88 3.67 -1.26
N LEU A 76 4.44 4.52 -2.12
CA LEU A 76 4.10 4.53 -3.53
C LEU A 76 4.36 3.16 -4.19
N PHE A 77 5.48 2.51 -3.89
CA PHE A 77 5.74 1.16 -4.40
C PHE A 77 4.74 0.14 -3.85
N ARG A 78 4.38 0.21 -2.57
CA ARG A 78 3.36 -0.66 -1.98
C ARG A 78 1.98 -0.45 -2.63
N LEU A 79 1.59 0.79 -2.88
CA LEU A 79 0.33 1.15 -3.54
C LEU A 79 0.28 0.57 -4.95
N VAL A 80 1.38 0.65 -5.72
CA VAL A 80 1.49 0.03 -7.05
C VAL A 80 1.39 -1.49 -6.95
N ALA A 81 2.14 -2.12 -6.03
CA ALA A 81 2.13 -3.56 -5.85
C ALA A 81 0.75 -4.13 -5.45
N LYS A 82 -0.05 -3.33 -4.74
CA LYS A 82 -1.42 -3.66 -4.34
C LYS A 82 -2.49 -3.13 -5.29
N GLU A 83 -2.12 -2.78 -6.52
CA GLU A 83 -3.06 -2.42 -7.60
C GLU A 83 -3.93 -1.19 -7.29
N ALA A 84 -3.49 -0.32 -6.36
CA ALA A 84 -4.25 0.85 -5.92
C ALA A 84 -4.38 1.94 -7.00
N PHE A 85 -3.67 1.80 -8.11
CA PHE A 85 -3.73 2.72 -9.26
C PHE A 85 -4.54 2.17 -10.43
N GLU A 86 -5.04 0.93 -10.36
CA GLU A 86 -5.73 0.26 -11.45
C GLU A 86 -7.26 0.26 -11.21
N PRO A 87 -8.03 1.19 -11.82
CA PRO A 87 -9.44 1.39 -11.47
C PRO A 87 -10.31 0.15 -11.74
N ASP A 88 -9.99 -0.59 -12.81
CA ASP A 88 -10.70 -1.82 -13.17
C ASP A 88 -10.49 -2.93 -12.13
N ILE A 89 -9.29 -3.03 -11.56
CA ILE A 89 -8.96 -4.00 -10.51
C ILE A 89 -9.61 -3.59 -9.19
N VAL A 90 -9.51 -2.31 -8.81
CA VAL A 90 -10.18 -1.76 -7.62
C VAL A 90 -11.67 -2.04 -7.65
N LYS A 91 -12.32 -1.83 -8.81
CA LYS A 91 -13.74 -2.10 -9.00
C LYS A 91 -14.06 -3.59 -8.98
N TYR A 92 -13.26 -4.42 -9.67
CA TYR A 92 -13.52 -5.86 -9.77
C TYR A 92 -13.43 -6.55 -8.40
N TYR A 93 -12.41 -6.20 -7.61
CA TYR A 93 -12.17 -6.82 -6.29
C TYR A 93 -12.79 -6.05 -5.12
N GLY A 94 -13.49 -4.94 -5.37
CA GLY A 94 -14.17 -4.17 -4.32
C GLY A 94 -13.20 -3.50 -3.34
N TYR A 95 -12.04 -3.04 -3.79
CA TYR A 95 -11.03 -2.45 -2.89
C TYR A 95 -11.47 -1.12 -2.27
N ASP A 96 -12.44 -0.41 -2.87
CA ASP A 96 -13.05 0.82 -2.32
C ASP A 96 -14.17 0.56 -1.30
N GLU A 97 -14.60 -0.70 -1.17
CA GLU A 97 -15.66 -1.07 -0.23
C GLU A 97 -15.22 -0.80 1.22
N GLU A 98 -16.19 -0.55 2.09
CA GLU A 98 -15.99 -0.30 3.52
C GLU A 98 -15.09 0.91 3.86
N PHE A 99 -14.78 1.79 2.91
CA PHE A 99 -13.94 2.97 3.16
C PHE A 99 -14.55 3.88 4.25
N PRO A 100 -13.88 4.07 5.40
CA PRO A 100 -14.47 4.79 6.52
C PRO A 100 -14.36 6.30 6.28
N ALA A 101 -15.32 6.89 5.58
CA ALA A 101 -15.32 8.30 5.16
C ALA A 101 -15.06 9.30 6.31
N GLU A 102 -15.44 8.97 7.54
CA GLU A 102 -15.17 9.78 8.74
C GLU A 102 -13.67 10.01 9.01
N GLN A 103 -12.78 9.12 8.54
CA GLN A 103 -11.34 9.29 8.70
C GLN A 103 -10.77 10.41 7.83
N VAL A 104 -11.46 10.77 6.74
CA VAL A 104 -10.98 11.74 5.73
C VAL A 104 -10.73 13.11 6.37
N LYS A 105 -11.52 13.52 7.37
CA LYS A 105 -11.30 14.79 8.08
C LYS A 105 -9.93 14.82 8.79
N TRP A 106 -9.55 13.72 9.42
CA TRP A 106 -8.29 13.61 10.16
C TRP A 106 -7.10 13.47 9.22
N LEU A 107 -7.26 12.73 8.12
CA LEU A 107 -6.24 12.60 7.08
C LEU A 107 -5.98 13.93 6.35
N LYS A 108 -7.03 14.67 5.99
CA LYS A 108 -6.91 16.03 5.42
C LYS A 108 -6.19 16.98 6.38
N ALA A 109 -6.43 16.87 7.68
CA ALA A 109 -5.73 17.64 8.70
C ALA A 109 -4.23 17.29 8.83
N GLN A 110 -3.79 16.15 8.29
CA GLN A 110 -2.38 15.76 8.15
C GLN A 110 -1.80 16.09 6.75
N GLY A 111 -2.62 16.67 5.85
CA GLY A 111 -2.27 16.95 4.47
C GLY A 111 -2.53 15.78 3.51
N ILE A 112 -3.01 14.64 3.97
CA ILE A 112 -3.36 13.51 3.10
C ILE A 112 -4.69 13.80 2.40
N THR A 113 -4.66 13.89 1.07
CA THR A 113 -5.87 14.09 0.27
C THR A 113 -6.79 12.87 0.35
N GLU A 114 -8.06 13.05 0.01
CA GLU A 114 -9.00 11.92 -0.05
C GLU A 114 -8.60 10.88 -1.10
N ASP A 115 -8.00 11.33 -2.20
CA ASP A 115 -7.45 10.45 -3.23
C ASP A 115 -6.34 9.55 -2.69
N TRP A 116 -5.39 10.11 -1.92
CA TRP A 116 -4.36 9.31 -1.26
C TRP A 116 -4.94 8.40 -0.18
N ALA A 117 -5.88 8.90 0.62
CA ALA A 117 -6.57 8.10 1.63
C ALA A 117 -7.22 6.85 1.03
N ARG A 118 -7.88 7.00 -0.13
CA ARG A 118 -8.48 5.88 -0.86
C ARG A 118 -7.43 4.91 -1.40
N LYS A 119 -6.31 5.40 -1.96
CA LYS A 119 -5.23 4.50 -2.41
C LYS A 119 -4.62 3.70 -1.25
N TYR A 120 -4.37 4.34 -0.11
CA TYR A 120 -3.95 3.62 1.09
C TYR A 120 -4.96 2.57 1.53
N TRP A 121 -6.25 2.88 1.41
CA TRP A 121 -7.32 1.91 1.61
C TRP A 121 -7.26 0.77 0.60
N TYR A 122 -7.09 1.02 -0.69
CA TYR A 122 -7.03 -0.07 -1.67
C TYR A 122 -5.90 -1.05 -1.37
N ALA A 123 -4.78 -0.54 -0.87
CA ALA A 123 -3.62 -1.33 -0.48
C ALA A 123 -3.64 -1.88 0.96
N HIS A 124 -4.72 -1.68 1.72
CA HIS A 124 -4.79 -2.11 3.12
C HIS A 124 -5.25 -3.56 3.29
N TRP A 125 -5.96 -4.10 2.29
CA TRP A 125 -6.52 -5.45 2.33
C TRP A 125 -5.43 -6.52 2.33
N GLU A 126 -5.64 -7.57 3.12
CA GLU A 126 -4.78 -8.76 3.12
C GLU A 126 -5.37 -9.81 2.16
N PRO A 127 -4.65 -10.19 1.09
CA PRO A 127 -5.12 -11.22 0.16
C PRO A 127 -5.12 -12.62 0.80
N PRO A 128 -5.90 -13.57 0.26
CA PRO A 128 -5.85 -14.97 0.69
C PRO A 128 -4.47 -15.59 0.42
N SER A 129 -4.14 -16.67 1.13
CA SER A 129 -2.92 -17.42 0.86
C SER A 129 -2.96 -18.13 -0.50
N ILE A 130 -1.79 -18.44 -1.06
CA ILE A 130 -1.71 -19.19 -2.32
C ILE A 130 -2.35 -20.57 -2.21
N GLN A 131 -2.23 -21.24 -1.05
CA GLN A 131 -2.88 -22.53 -0.81
C GLN A 131 -4.41 -22.41 -0.84
N ALA A 132 -4.97 -21.35 -0.26
CA ALA A 132 -6.39 -21.06 -0.39
C ALA A 132 -6.77 -20.77 -1.85
N GLY A 133 -5.91 -20.06 -2.59
CA GLY A 133 -6.05 -19.87 -4.04
C GLY A 133 -6.16 -21.19 -4.81
N TYR A 134 -5.32 -22.18 -4.50
CA TYR A 134 -5.38 -23.50 -5.14
C TYR A 134 -6.67 -24.25 -4.79
N GLU A 135 -7.08 -24.18 -3.53
CA GLU A 135 -8.34 -24.79 -3.10
C GLU A 135 -9.55 -24.17 -3.81
N MET A 136 -9.58 -22.83 -3.94
CA MET A 136 -10.62 -22.14 -4.70
C MET A 136 -10.59 -22.54 -6.18
N LEU A 137 -9.42 -22.65 -6.79
CA LEU A 137 -9.27 -23.11 -8.18
C LEU A 137 -9.80 -24.53 -8.36
N HIS A 138 -9.40 -25.48 -7.50
CA HIS A 138 -9.84 -26.88 -7.61
C HIS A 138 -11.33 -27.05 -7.38
N ARG A 139 -11.94 -26.19 -6.56
CA ARG A 139 -13.38 -26.18 -6.30
C ARG A 139 -14.17 -25.42 -7.38
N GLY A 140 -13.50 -24.85 -8.38
CA GLY A 140 -14.13 -24.06 -9.44
C GLY A 140 -14.75 -22.74 -8.93
N VAL A 141 -14.29 -22.25 -7.79
CA VAL A 141 -14.76 -20.98 -7.18
C VAL A 141 -14.08 -19.79 -7.85
N ILE A 142 -12.83 -19.97 -8.27
CA ILE A 142 -12.09 -19.01 -9.09
C ILE A 142 -11.56 -19.69 -10.35
N ASP A 143 -11.27 -18.88 -11.37
CA ASP A 143 -10.59 -19.34 -12.58
C ASP A 143 -9.06 -19.17 -12.52
N ALA A 144 -8.37 -19.58 -13.59
CA ALA A 144 -6.92 -19.44 -13.69
C ALA A 144 -6.48 -17.96 -13.75
N ARG A 145 -7.28 -17.06 -14.34
CA ARG A 145 -6.95 -15.64 -14.39
C ARG A 145 -6.96 -15.06 -12.98
N GLU A 146 -7.98 -15.37 -12.19
CA GLU A 146 -8.11 -14.90 -10.82
C GLU A 146 -7.00 -15.44 -9.91
N LEU A 147 -6.53 -16.68 -10.14
CA LEU A 147 -5.33 -17.20 -9.46
C LEU A 147 -4.07 -16.40 -9.86
N PHE A 148 -3.95 -15.97 -11.11
CA PHE A 148 -2.83 -15.14 -11.56
C PHE A 148 -2.88 -13.72 -11.00
N ASP A 149 -4.08 -13.16 -10.86
CA ASP A 149 -4.28 -11.89 -10.17
C ASP A 149 -3.86 -12.02 -8.69
N LEU A 150 -4.24 -13.11 -8.01
CA LEU A 150 -3.78 -13.37 -6.65
C LEU A 150 -2.24 -13.42 -6.54
N TYR A 151 -1.56 -14.13 -7.43
CA TYR A 151 -0.09 -14.15 -7.47
C TYR A 151 0.51 -12.75 -7.62
N ARG A 152 -0.13 -11.89 -8.41
CA ARG A 152 0.32 -10.50 -8.60
C ARG A 152 0.15 -9.68 -7.32
N THR A 153 -1.00 -9.77 -6.66
CA THR A 153 -1.32 -9.04 -5.42
C THR A 153 -0.45 -9.45 -4.21
N VAL A 154 0.06 -10.70 -4.19
CA VAL A 154 1.06 -11.17 -3.21
C VAL A 154 2.50 -11.04 -3.70
N GLU A 155 2.72 -10.30 -4.78
CA GLU A 155 4.03 -9.95 -5.33
C GLU A 155 4.89 -11.15 -5.78
N ILE A 156 4.28 -12.23 -6.24
CA ILE A 156 5.00 -13.35 -6.82
C ILE A 156 5.51 -12.97 -8.23
N PRO A 157 6.83 -13.06 -8.49
CA PRO A 157 7.39 -12.75 -9.80
C PRO A 157 6.78 -13.61 -10.91
N PRO A 158 6.55 -13.07 -12.12
CA PRO A 158 6.00 -13.81 -13.26
C PRO A 158 6.69 -15.15 -13.53
N PHE A 159 8.01 -15.22 -13.33
CA PHE A 159 8.81 -16.45 -13.48
C PHE A 159 8.28 -17.64 -12.66
N TRP A 160 7.70 -17.39 -11.49
CA TRP A 160 7.23 -18.43 -10.57
C TRP A 160 5.77 -18.81 -10.76
N ARG A 161 4.93 -17.92 -11.33
CA ARG A 161 3.47 -18.10 -11.42
C ARG A 161 3.10 -19.41 -12.12
N ASP A 162 3.59 -19.61 -13.35
CA ASP A 162 3.33 -20.84 -14.10
C ASP A 162 3.85 -22.11 -13.40
N LYS A 163 4.98 -22.01 -12.70
CA LYS A 163 5.59 -23.15 -12.00
C LYS A 163 4.77 -23.54 -10.78
N LEU A 164 4.29 -22.53 -10.05
CA LEU A 164 3.39 -22.68 -8.91
C LEU A 164 2.05 -23.24 -9.34
N THR A 165 1.48 -22.76 -10.46
CA THR A 165 0.22 -23.30 -11.00
C THR A 165 0.35 -24.77 -11.40
N LYS A 166 1.48 -25.18 -12.00
CA LYS A 166 1.71 -26.58 -12.37
C LYS A 166 1.71 -27.55 -11.18
N ILE A 167 2.07 -27.07 -9.99
CA ILE A 167 2.05 -27.87 -8.77
C ILE A 167 0.79 -27.65 -7.92
N ALA A 168 -0.20 -26.91 -8.43
CA ALA A 168 -1.46 -26.73 -7.72
C ALA A 168 -2.20 -28.06 -7.60
N TYR A 169 -2.25 -28.84 -8.69
CA TYR A 169 -2.98 -30.12 -8.74
C TYR A 169 -2.20 -31.26 -8.11
N ASN A 170 -2.92 -32.17 -7.46
CA ASN A 170 -2.33 -33.36 -6.87
C ASN A 170 -1.80 -34.31 -7.95
N PRO A 171 -0.58 -34.87 -7.77
CA PRO A 171 -0.15 -36.00 -8.59
C PRO A 171 -1.03 -37.22 -8.31
N PHE A 172 -1.03 -38.19 -9.23
CA PHE A 172 -1.70 -39.47 -8.99
C PHE A 172 -1.15 -40.15 -7.73
N THR A 173 -2.02 -40.80 -6.96
CA THR A 173 -1.55 -41.53 -5.77
C THR A 173 -0.77 -42.77 -6.17
N ARG A 174 0.14 -43.22 -5.29
CA ARG A 174 0.90 -44.48 -5.48
C ARG A 174 0.00 -45.69 -5.71
N VAL A 175 -1.22 -45.69 -5.18
CA VAL A 175 -2.17 -46.80 -5.36
C VAL A 175 -2.81 -46.72 -6.74
N ASP A 176 -3.19 -45.52 -7.19
CA ASP A 176 -3.87 -45.33 -8.47
C ASP A 176 -2.91 -45.59 -9.63
N VAL A 177 -1.67 -45.13 -9.56
CA VAL A 177 -0.68 -45.37 -10.63
C VAL A 177 -0.41 -46.86 -10.85
N ARG A 178 -0.41 -47.66 -9.77
CA ARG A 178 -0.29 -49.13 -9.86
C ARG A 178 -1.49 -49.76 -10.55
N ARG A 179 -2.69 -49.31 -10.22
CA ARG A 179 -3.95 -49.79 -10.84
C ARG A 179 -3.99 -49.41 -12.31
N MET A 180 -3.60 -48.18 -12.64
CA MET A 180 -3.53 -47.66 -14.01
C MET A 180 -2.52 -48.45 -14.84
N HIS A 181 -1.32 -48.73 -14.30
CA HIS A 181 -0.33 -49.56 -14.98
C HIS A 181 -0.87 -50.98 -15.24
N LYS A 182 -1.46 -51.64 -14.23
CA LYS A 182 -2.06 -52.98 -14.39
C LYS A 182 -3.18 -53.00 -15.44
N ALA A 183 -3.94 -51.91 -15.55
CA ALA A 183 -4.99 -51.75 -16.55
C ALA A 183 -4.46 -51.36 -17.95
N GLY A 184 -3.14 -51.20 -18.12
CA GLY A 184 -2.52 -50.79 -19.38
C GLY A 184 -2.69 -49.31 -19.72
N VAL A 185 -3.10 -48.48 -18.76
CA VAL A 185 -3.29 -47.03 -18.95
C VAL A 185 -1.97 -46.27 -18.88
N LEU A 186 -1.05 -46.70 -18.01
CA LEU A 186 0.30 -46.15 -17.91
C LEU A 186 1.31 -47.19 -18.39
N SER A 187 2.29 -46.75 -19.16
CA SER A 187 3.52 -47.50 -19.42
C SER A 187 4.43 -47.57 -18.19
N GLU A 188 5.45 -48.42 -18.23
CA GLU A 188 6.47 -48.52 -17.17
C GLU A 188 7.19 -47.17 -16.95
N ALA A 189 7.52 -46.45 -18.01
CA ALA A 189 8.17 -45.14 -17.92
C ALA A 189 7.25 -44.08 -17.29
N GLU A 190 5.96 -44.10 -17.61
CA GLU A 190 4.98 -43.21 -17.00
C GLU A 190 4.68 -43.57 -15.54
N LEU A 191 4.70 -44.86 -15.18
CA LEU A 191 4.61 -45.32 -13.80
C LEU A 191 5.80 -44.81 -12.97
N LEU A 192 7.02 -44.93 -13.50
CA LEU A 192 8.22 -44.39 -12.86
C LEU A 192 8.11 -42.88 -12.64
N ARG A 193 7.69 -42.13 -13.67
CA ARG A 193 7.50 -40.67 -13.58
C ARG A 193 6.45 -40.30 -12.53
N ALA A 194 5.32 -41.00 -12.51
CA ALA A 194 4.24 -40.71 -11.57
C ALA A 194 4.66 -40.97 -10.10
N TYR A 195 5.53 -41.96 -9.86
CA TYR A 195 6.15 -42.13 -8.54
C TYR A 195 7.06 -40.94 -8.15
N MET A 196 7.79 -40.38 -9.10
CA MET A 196 8.60 -39.18 -8.87
C MET A 196 7.74 -37.93 -8.63
N ASP A 197 6.59 -37.81 -9.27
CA ASP A 197 5.66 -36.68 -9.09
C ASP A 197 5.11 -36.60 -7.65
N VAL A 198 4.98 -37.75 -6.97
CA VAL A 198 4.61 -37.82 -5.55
C VAL A 198 5.79 -37.45 -4.62
N GLY A 199 7.00 -37.31 -5.16
CA GLY A 199 8.20 -36.86 -4.44
C GLY A 199 9.25 -37.94 -4.17
N TYR A 200 9.14 -39.14 -4.77
CA TYR A 200 10.24 -40.09 -4.71
C TYR A 200 11.42 -39.64 -5.58
N ASP A 201 12.64 -39.87 -5.08
CA ASP A 201 13.84 -39.81 -5.90
C ASP A 201 13.86 -40.95 -6.94
N ALA A 202 14.76 -40.86 -7.92
CA ALA A 202 14.83 -41.81 -9.03
C ALA A 202 15.11 -43.26 -8.58
N GLU A 203 15.89 -43.45 -7.51
CA GLU A 203 16.20 -44.78 -6.99
C GLU A 203 14.95 -45.44 -6.38
N LYS A 204 14.24 -44.73 -5.50
CA LYS A 204 13.03 -45.24 -4.85
C LYS A 204 11.90 -45.42 -5.85
N ALA A 205 11.75 -44.50 -6.80
CA ALA A 205 10.79 -44.63 -7.88
C ALA A 205 11.09 -45.87 -8.74
N GLY A 206 12.36 -46.15 -9.04
CA GLY A 206 12.80 -47.35 -9.75
C GLY A 206 12.43 -48.63 -9.01
N LYS A 207 12.80 -48.72 -7.73
CA LYS A 207 12.44 -49.87 -6.87
C LYS A 207 10.92 -50.08 -6.75
N MET A 208 10.16 -48.99 -6.67
CA MET A 208 8.69 -49.06 -6.64
C MET A 208 8.09 -49.53 -7.97
N THR A 209 8.72 -49.18 -9.09
CA THR A 209 8.33 -49.60 -10.44
C THR A 209 8.60 -51.10 -10.61
N GLU A 210 9.81 -51.57 -10.30
CA GLU A 210 10.19 -52.99 -10.31
C GLU A 210 9.28 -53.85 -9.43
N PHE A 211 8.91 -53.36 -8.23
CA PHE A 211 7.99 -54.06 -7.34
C PHE A 211 6.54 -54.13 -7.87
N THR A 212 6.14 -53.21 -8.75
CA THR A 212 4.77 -53.12 -9.26
C THR A 212 4.53 -54.03 -10.46
N ILE A 213 5.56 -54.30 -11.25
CA ILE A 213 5.52 -55.09 -12.49
C ILE A 213 5.39 -56.58 -12.20
#